data_AF-A0A1E7Z0G0-F1
#
_entry.id   AF-A0A1E7Z0G0-F1
#
_cell.length_a   1.000
_cell.length_b   1.000
_cell.length_c   1.000
_cell.angle_alpha   90.00
_cell.angle_beta   90.00
_cell.angle_gamma   90.00
#
_symmetry.space_group_name_H-M   'P 1'
#
loop_
_entity.id
_entity.type
_entity.pdbx_description
1 polymer ?
#
loop_
_entity_poly.entity_id
_entity_poly.type
_entity_poly.pdbx_seq_one_letter_code
_entity_poly.pdbx_strand_id
1 'polypeptide(L)'
;MQVDIESAVKHGLEKEDEKCLDAAALAVAELLAQKDIPDLKAAAAVFGSDQVSELAGFLWDSMDCKALQDCCAGQHFDAEQAREWGLDRDQYQLALAIALVAHKIERERERLGPC
;
A
#
# COMPACT_ATOMS: atom_id res chain seq x y z
N MET A 1 -6.65 9.06 -7.19
CA MET A 1 -7.46 7.98 -6.55
C MET A 1 -7.18 7.98 -5.06
N GLN A 2 -8.18 7.92 -4.18
CA GLN A 2 -7.95 7.97 -2.72
C GLN A 2 -8.29 6.62 -2.09
N VAL A 3 -7.28 5.92 -1.58
CA VAL A 3 -7.44 4.67 -0.83
C VAL A 3 -7.91 5.00 0.59
N ASP A 4 -8.96 4.32 1.06
CA ASP A 4 -9.36 4.38 2.47
C ASP A 4 -8.37 3.54 3.30
N ILE A 5 -7.40 4.22 3.90
CA ILE A 5 -6.31 3.61 4.66
C ILE A 5 -6.84 2.83 5.87
N GLU A 6 -7.85 3.34 6.58
CA GLU A 6 -8.36 2.68 7.78
C GLU A 6 -9.10 1.38 7.42
N SER A 7 -9.95 1.44 6.39
CA SER A 7 -10.61 0.24 5.87
C SER A 7 -9.60 -0.78 5.33
N ALA A 8 -8.55 -0.34 4.65
CA ALA A 8 -7.50 -1.21 4.11
C ALA A 8 -6.71 -1.91 5.22
N VAL A 9 -6.36 -1.18 6.29
CA VAL A 9 -5.69 -1.77 7.46
C VAL A 9 -6.59 -2.82 8.10
N LYS A 10 -7.88 -2.51 8.30
CA LYS A 10 -8.82 -3.47 8.90
C LYS A 10 -8.91 -4.76 8.07
N HIS A 11 -9.07 -4.65 6.75
CA HIS A 11 -9.11 -5.81 5.85
C HIS A 11 -7.77 -6.58 5.84
N GLY A 12 -6.64 -5.88 5.86
CA GLY A 12 -5.32 -6.53 5.90
C GLY A 12 -5.04 -7.23 7.23
N LEU A 13 -5.62 -6.77 8.34
CA LEU A 13 -5.52 -7.46 9.63
C LEU A 13 -6.26 -8.80 9.64
N GLU A 14 -7.28 -8.98 8.81
CA GLU A 14 -7.99 -10.27 8.67
C GLU A 14 -7.15 -11.32 7.92
N LYS A 15 -6.05 -10.91 7.26
CA LYS A 15 -5.14 -11.77 6.50
C LYS A 15 -3.93 -12.20 7.32
N GLU A 16 -4.18 -12.85 8.47
CA GLU A 16 -3.14 -13.16 9.49
C GLU A 16 -1.97 -14.00 8.97
N ASP A 17 -2.21 -14.89 8.00
CA ASP A 17 -1.20 -15.78 7.42
C ASP A 17 -0.30 -15.08 6.37
N GLU A 18 -0.69 -13.90 5.89
CA GLU A 18 0.06 -13.12 4.91
C GLU A 18 1.05 -12.17 5.58
N LYS A 19 2.19 -11.91 4.93
CA LYS A 19 3.11 -10.85 5.39
C LYS A 19 2.41 -9.50 5.33
N CYS A 20 2.84 -8.54 6.17
CA CYS A 20 2.18 -7.23 6.28
C CYS A 20 2.06 -6.50 4.93
N LEU A 21 3.10 -6.54 4.09
CA LEU A 21 3.09 -5.94 2.76
C LEU A 21 2.12 -6.65 1.81
N ASP A 22 2.11 -7.98 1.81
CA ASP A 22 1.23 -8.79 0.96
C ASP A 22 -0.24 -8.62 1.38
N ALA A 23 -0.50 -8.64 2.69
CA ALA A 23 -1.80 -8.35 3.28
C ALA A 23 -2.32 -6.95 2.90
N ALA A 24 -1.43 -5.94 2.93
CA ALA A 24 -1.75 -4.58 2.51
C ALA A 24 -2.11 -4.51 1.03
N ALA A 25 -1.29 -5.11 0.15
CA ALA A 25 -1.54 -5.14 -1.28
C ALA A 25 -2.88 -5.82 -1.61
N LEU A 26 -3.15 -6.98 -1.02
CA LEU A 26 -4.42 -7.69 -1.21
C LEU A 26 -5.61 -6.85 -0.72
N ALA A 27 -5.54 -6.31 0.51
CA ALA A 27 -6.64 -5.52 1.07
C ALA A 27 -6.92 -4.25 0.24
N VAL A 28 -5.89 -3.54 -0.21
CA VAL A 28 -6.05 -2.36 -1.06
C VAL A 28 -6.67 -2.75 -2.41
N ALA A 29 -6.20 -3.84 -3.04
CA ALA A 29 -6.77 -4.32 -4.28
C ALA A 29 -8.24 -4.74 -4.14
N GLU A 30 -8.60 -5.40 -3.03
CA GLU A 30 -9.98 -5.80 -2.72
C GLU A 30 -10.91 -4.60 -2.61
N LEU A 31 -10.48 -3.55 -1.92
CA LEU A 31 -11.25 -2.33 -1.77
C LEU A 31 -11.43 -1.59 -3.11
N LEU A 32 -10.38 -1.54 -3.93
CA LEU A 32 -10.46 -0.91 -5.26
C LEU A 32 -11.35 -1.70 -6.22
N ALA A 33 -11.26 -3.03 -6.20
CA ALA A 33 -12.01 -3.89 -7.09
C ALA A 33 -13.42 -4.24 -6.57
N GLN A 34 -13.71 -3.93 -5.31
CA GLN A 34 -14.95 -4.27 -4.59
C GLN A 34 -15.29 -5.76 -4.65
N LYS A 35 -14.26 -6.60 -4.54
CA LYS A 35 -14.35 -8.07 -4.58
C LYS A 35 -13.11 -8.68 -3.95
N ASP A 36 -13.21 -9.94 -3.56
CA ASP A 36 -12.07 -10.70 -3.06
C ASP A 36 -10.99 -10.86 -4.13
N ILE A 37 -9.73 -10.72 -3.72
CA ILE A 37 -8.56 -10.85 -4.57
C ILE A 37 -7.78 -12.09 -4.14
N PRO A 38 -7.69 -13.12 -5.01
CA PRO A 38 -7.19 -14.43 -4.59
C PRO A 38 -5.68 -14.47 -4.37
N ASP A 39 -4.91 -13.60 -5.02
CA ASP A 39 -3.46 -13.58 -4.97
C ASP A 39 -2.87 -12.22 -5.39
N LEU A 40 -1.57 -12.05 -5.17
CA LEU A 40 -0.84 -10.82 -5.50
C LEU A 40 -0.80 -10.53 -7.01
N LYS A 41 -0.91 -11.55 -7.86
CA LYS A 41 -0.95 -11.37 -9.31
C LYS A 41 -2.26 -10.72 -9.74
N ALA A 42 -3.37 -11.15 -9.13
CA ALA A 42 -4.67 -10.51 -9.30
C ALA A 42 -4.67 -9.09 -8.72
N ALA A 43 -3.99 -8.85 -7.59
CA ALA A 43 -3.81 -7.51 -7.05
C ALA A 43 -3.06 -6.58 -8.01
N ALA A 44 -1.94 -7.03 -8.57
CA ALA A 44 -1.16 -6.25 -9.55
C ALA A 44 -1.99 -5.90 -10.81
N ALA A 45 -2.86 -6.82 -11.25
CA ALA A 45 -3.79 -6.54 -12.34
C ALA A 45 -4.81 -5.43 -11.99
N VAL A 46 -5.24 -5.32 -10.72
CA VAL A 46 -6.10 -4.22 -10.24
C VAL A 46 -5.32 -2.90 -10.22
N PHE A 47 -4.04 -2.94 -9.84
CA PHE A 47 -3.19 -1.75 -9.78
C PHE A 47 -2.78 -1.24 -11.19
N GLY A 48 -2.90 -2.09 -12.19
CA GLY A 48 -2.57 -1.79 -13.58
C GLY A 48 -1.07 -1.82 -13.89
N SER A 49 -0.22 -2.15 -12.91
CA SER A 49 1.22 -2.34 -13.11
C SER A 49 1.85 -3.10 -11.94
N ASP A 50 2.71 -4.07 -12.25
CA ASP A 50 3.50 -4.79 -11.25
C ASP A 50 4.46 -3.85 -10.49
N GLN A 51 4.87 -2.75 -11.13
CA GLN A 51 5.74 -1.73 -10.55
C GLN A 51 5.13 -1.03 -9.32
N VAL A 52 3.80 -1.04 -9.18
CA VAL A 52 3.14 -0.49 -7.97
C VAL A 52 3.52 -1.30 -6.74
N SER A 53 3.48 -2.63 -6.85
CA SER A 53 3.84 -3.53 -5.75
C SER A 53 5.33 -3.46 -5.43
N GLU A 54 6.18 -3.36 -6.46
CA GLU A 54 7.63 -3.24 -6.28
C GLU A 54 8.00 -1.90 -5.59
N LEU A 55 7.43 -0.78 -6.05
CA LEU A 55 7.65 0.51 -5.41
C LEU A 55 7.08 0.53 -3.99
N ALA A 56 5.92 -0.08 -3.74
CA ALA A 56 5.36 -0.18 -2.39
C ALA A 56 6.30 -0.93 -1.44
N GLY A 57 6.93 -2.02 -1.90
CA GLY A 57 7.95 -2.73 -1.14
C GLY A 57 9.17 -1.86 -0.85
N PHE A 58 9.69 -1.16 -1.86
CA PHE A 58 10.79 -0.22 -1.67
C PHE A 58 10.46 0.89 -0.66
N LEU A 59 9.26 1.47 -0.74
CA LEU A 59 8.81 2.53 0.17
C LEU A 59 8.61 2.00 1.60
N TRP A 60 8.07 0.78 1.74
CA TRP A 60 7.92 0.12 3.04
C TRP A 60 9.28 -0.08 3.73
N ASP A 61 10.30 -0.52 2.99
CA ASP A 61 11.65 -0.72 3.52
C ASP A 61 12.42 0.60 3.78
N SER A 62 12.17 1.65 2.98
CA SER A 62 12.97 2.88 2.98
C SER A 62 12.39 4.03 3.81
N MET A 63 11.09 4.00 4.12
CA MET A 63 10.40 5.06 4.83
C MET A 63 9.73 4.54 6.09
N ASP A 64 9.72 5.36 7.15
CA ASP A 64 8.93 5.06 8.34
C ASP A 64 7.44 5.39 8.14
N CYS A 65 6.58 4.82 9.01
CA CYS A 65 5.14 5.02 8.92
C CYS A 65 4.72 6.49 8.95
N LYS A 66 5.44 7.35 9.69
CA LYS A 66 5.07 8.76 9.84
C LYS A 66 5.36 9.54 8.57
N ALA A 67 6.53 9.32 7.96
CA ALA A 67 6.89 9.91 6.69
C ALA A 67 5.90 9.51 5.59
N LEU A 68 5.49 8.24 5.53
CA LEU A 68 4.47 7.77 4.60
C LEU A 68 3.10 8.39 4.87
N GLN A 69 2.72 8.55 6.14
CA GLN A 69 1.46 9.21 6.51
C GLN A 69 1.42 10.67 6.06
N ASP A 70 2.52 11.40 6.24
CA ASP A 70 2.65 12.79 5.79
C ASP A 70 2.61 12.87 4.25
N CYS A 71 3.25 11.92 3.55
CA CYS A 71 3.18 11.82 2.10
C CYS A 71 1.74 11.56 1.60
N CYS A 72 1.01 10.61 2.20
CA CYS A 72 -0.37 10.32 1.82
C CYS A 72 -1.31 11.50 2.14
N ALA A 73 -1.17 12.14 3.30
CA ALA A 73 -1.99 13.30 3.69
C ALA A 73 -1.75 14.52 2.80
N GLY A 74 -0.49 14.76 2.42
CA GLY A 74 -0.09 15.83 1.52
C GLY A 74 -0.35 15.56 0.03
N GLN A 75 -0.84 14.36 -0.33
CA GLN A 75 -0.90 13.87 -1.71
C GLN A 75 0.45 14.04 -2.44
N HIS A 76 1.54 13.76 -1.70
CA HIS A 76 2.90 13.88 -2.19
C HIS A 76 3.08 13.09 -3.48
N PHE A 77 3.86 13.65 -4.38
CA PHE A 77 4.17 13.06 -5.68
C PHE A 77 5.56 13.49 -6.09
N ASP A 78 6.49 12.54 -6.06
CA ASP A 78 7.81 12.71 -6.64
C ASP A 78 7.75 12.31 -8.11
N ALA A 79 7.75 13.33 -8.99
CA ALA A 79 7.64 13.13 -10.42
C ALA A 79 8.89 12.47 -11.05
N GLU A 80 10.05 12.61 -10.42
CA GLU A 80 11.30 11.98 -10.88
C GLU A 80 11.26 10.49 -10.54
N GLN A 81 10.97 10.17 -9.28
CA GLN A 81 10.83 8.78 -8.86
C GLN A 81 9.71 8.06 -9.62
N ALA A 82 8.54 8.68 -9.79
CA ALA A 82 7.46 8.08 -10.56
C ALA A 82 7.89 7.74 -12.01
N ARG A 83 8.70 8.60 -12.64
CA ARG A 83 9.24 8.33 -13.98
C ARG A 83 10.24 7.17 -13.98
N GLU A 84 11.12 7.08 -12.99
CA GLU A 84 12.09 5.97 -12.87
C GLU A 84 11.40 4.62 -12.77
N TRP A 85 10.29 4.57 -12.04
CA TRP A 85 9.48 3.37 -11.85
C TRP A 85 8.43 3.16 -12.96
N GLY A 86 8.35 4.08 -13.95
CA GLY A 86 7.38 4.00 -15.04
C GLY A 86 5.92 4.08 -14.59
N LEU A 87 5.66 4.77 -13.46
CA LEU A 87 4.34 4.92 -12.86
C LEU A 87 3.75 6.30 -13.16
N ASP A 88 2.43 6.35 -13.32
CA ASP A 88 1.71 7.62 -13.26
C ASP A 88 1.49 8.09 -11.81
N ARG A 89 0.87 9.26 -11.66
CA ARG A 89 0.61 9.85 -10.34
C ARG A 89 -0.29 8.98 -9.47
N ASP A 90 -1.34 8.40 -10.04
CA ASP A 90 -2.31 7.60 -9.28
C ASP A 90 -1.67 6.29 -8.81
N GLN A 91 -0.85 5.68 -9.66
CA GLN A 91 -0.07 4.48 -9.34
C GLN A 91 1.00 4.75 -8.28
N TYR A 92 1.69 5.89 -8.36
CA TYR A 92 2.65 6.30 -7.35
C TYR A 92 1.99 6.52 -5.98
N GLN A 93 0.85 7.23 -5.96
CA GLN A 93 0.08 7.45 -4.74
C GLN A 93 -0.48 6.13 -4.18
N LEU A 94 -0.83 5.19 -5.05
CA LEU A 94 -1.25 3.86 -4.65
C LEU A 94 -0.10 3.07 -3.99
N ALA A 95 1.11 3.15 -4.52
CA ALA A 95 2.29 2.52 -3.89
C ALA A 95 2.57 3.09 -2.49
N LEU A 96 2.49 4.42 -2.32
CA LEU A 96 2.58 5.08 -1.01
C LEU A 96 1.50 4.57 -0.04
N ALA A 97 0.26 4.44 -0.51
CA ALA A 97 -0.84 3.96 0.30
C ALA A 97 -0.63 2.51 0.75
N ILE A 98 -0.19 1.62 -0.15
CA ILE A 98 0.10 0.21 0.19
C ILE A 98 1.21 0.14 1.24
N ALA A 99 2.30 0.88 1.05
CA ALA A 99 3.42 0.93 2.01
C ALA A 99 2.96 1.43 3.39
N LEU A 100 2.13 2.49 3.42
CA LEU A 100 1.56 3.01 4.67
C LEU A 100 0.65 2.00 5.37
N VAL A 101 -0.21 1.31 4.61
CA VAL A 101 -1.11 0.27 5.14
C VAL A 101 -0.29 -0.88 5.71
N ALA A 102 0.78 -1.31 5.03
CA ALA A 102 1.68 -2.37 5.49
C ALA A 102 2.33 -2.02 6.84
N HIS A 103 2.86 -0.80 6.99
CA HIS A 103 3.39 -0.30 8.26
C HIS A 103 2.33 -0.28 9.36
N LYS A 104 1.11 0.18 9.06
CA LYS A 104 0.03 0.20 10.06
C LYS A 104 -0.40 -1.21 10.48
N ILE A 105 -0.48 -2.16 9.54
CA ILE A 105 -0.76 -3.57 9.84
C ILE A 105 0.33 -4.15 10.75
N GLU A 106 1.61 -3.94 10.41
CA GLU A 106 2.74 -4.42 11.22
C GLU A 106 2.64 -3.87 12.65
N ARG A 107 2.44 -2.56 12.80
CA ARG A 107 2.36 -1.93 14.12
C ARG A 107 1.18 -2.42 14.95
N GLU A 108 0.04 -2.69 14.35
CA GLU A 108 -1.11 -3.29 15.04
C GLU A 108 -0.83 -4.75 15.45
N ARG A 109 -0.28 -5.56 14.54
CA ARG A 109 0.09 -6.97 14.82
C ARG A 109 1.15 -7.07 15.91
N GLU A 110 2.14 -6.18 15.89
CA GLU A 110 3.26 -6.15 16.84
C GLU A 110 3.01 -5.28 18.07
N ARG A 111 1.86 -4.59 18.14
CA ARG A 111 1.47 -3.69 19.24
C ARG A 111 2.48 -2.55 19.48
N LEU A 112 3.02 -2.00 18.40
CA LEU A 112 4.01 -0.91 18.41
C LEU A 112 3.40 0.49 18.63
N GLY A 113 2.07 0.57 18.74
CA GLY A 113 1.33 1.83 18.88
C GLY A 113 1.07 2.53 17.54
N PRO A 114 0.39 3.68 17.54
CA PRO A 114 0.04 4.40 16.33
C PRO A 114 1.30 4.93 15.61
N CYS A 115 1.13 5.25 14.33
CA CYS A 115 2.01 6.18 13.63
C CYS A 115 1.70 7.61 14.11
#